data_AF-A0A2Z7BPX9-F1
#
_entry.id   AF-A0A2Z7BPX9-F1
#
_cell.length_a   1.000
_cell.length_b   1.000
_cell.length_c   1.000
_cell.angle_alpha   90.00
_cell.angle_beta   90.00
_cell.angle_gamma   90.00
#
_symmetry.space_group_name_H-M   'P 1'
#
loop_
_entity.id
_entity.type
_entity.pdbx_description
1 polymer ?
#
loop_
_entity_poly.entity_id
_entity_poly.type
_entity_poly.pdbx_seq_one_letter_code
_entity_poly.pdbx_strand_id
1 'polypeptide(L)'
;MVSDEEEEVGDLPPPMERMDVVIARFQRMNPPVFNGDESSEDADSWLRNVIFLFDRCQYDDELRLSLVILLLRKAEVHWWRGASSTLEETDVGISWNSFCETFRQEYVLE
;
A
#
# COMPACT_ATOMS: atom_id res chain seq x y z
N MET A 1 -39.25 -39.32 11.30
CA MET A 1 -38.08 -39.49 10.41
C MET A 1 -37.64 -38.09 10.07
N VAL A 2 -36.47 -37.71 10.58
CA VAL A 2 -35.82 -36.42 10.29
C VAL A 2 -35.34 -36.51 8.85
N SER A 3 -35.80 -35.60 8.00
CA SER A 3 -35.21 -35.39 6.68
C SER A 3 -34.26 -34.22 6.84
N ASP A 4 -32.98 -34.55 6.84
CA ASP A 4 -31.83 -33.65 6.79
C ASP A 4 -32.08 -32.46 5.86
N GLU A 5 -32.00 -31.26 6.42
CA GLU A 5 -31.68 -30.06 5.68
C GLU A 5 -30.18 -30.13 5.39
N GLU A 6 -29.79 -30.60 4.20
CA GLU A 6 -28.44 -30.41 3.67
C GLU A 6 -28.26 -28.90 3.42
N GLU A 7 -27.69 -28.22 4.40
CA GLU A 7 -27.22 -26.85 4.29
C GLU A 7 -26.04 -26.83 3.29
N GLU A 8 -26.36 -26.45 2.05
CA GLU A 8 -25.40 -26.10 1.00
C GLU A 8 -24.34 -25.12 1.56
N VAL A 9 -23.16 -25.65 1.90
CA VAL A 9 -21.96 -24.85 2.18
C VAL A 9 -21.48 -24.30 0.85
N GLY A 10 -22.15 -23.25 0.37
CA GLY A 10 -21.65 -22.47 -0.75
C GLY A 10 -20.25 -21.96 -0.42
N ASP A 11 -19.31 -22.10 -1.35
CA ASP A 11 -17.97 -21.53 -1.30
C ASP A 11 -18.04 -20.01 -1.11
N LEU A 12 -18.20 -19.58 0.15
CA LEU A 12 -18.03 -18.21 0.55
C LEU A 12 -16.57 -17.87 0.33
N PRO A 13 -16.23 -16.82 -0.44
CA PRO A 13 -14.86 -16.34 -0.48
C PRO A 13 -14.41 -16.09 0.95
N PRO A 14 -13.14 -16.40 1.29
CA PRO A 14 -12.63 -16.17 2.64
C PRO A 14 -12.98 -14.74 3.06
N PRO A 15 -13.43 -14.52 4.31
CA PRO A 15 -13.77 -13.19 4.77
C PRO A 15 -12.61 -12.24 4.45
N MET A 16 -12.87 -11.18 3.67
CA MET A 16 -11.88 -10.13 3.46
C MET A 16 -11.40 -9.69 4.84
N GLU A 17 -10.12 -9.92 5.12
CA GLU A 17 -9.55 -9.62 6.42
C GLU A 17 -9.80 -8.14 6.72
N ARG A 18 -10.30 -7.84 7.93
CA ARG A 18 -10.59 -6.45 8.26
C ARG A 18 -9.31 -5.62 8.19
N MET A 19 -9.41 -4.40 7.64
CA MET A 19 -8.27 -3.51 7.44
C MET A 19 -7.48 -3.26 8.74
N ASP A 20 -8.13 -3.20 9.90
CA ASP A 20 -7.45 -3.02 11.19
C ASP A 20 -6.50 -4.18 11.52
N VAL A 21 -6.84 -5.41 11.14
CA VAL A 21 -5.98 -6.58 11.30
C VAL A 21 -4.80 -6.53 10.33
N VAL A 22 -5.06 -6.15 9.07
CA VAL A 22 -4.02 -5.96 8.04
C VAL A 22 -2.99 -4.92 8.48
N ILE A 23 -3.46 -3.76 8.96
CA ILE A 23 -2.61 -2.67 9.49
C ILE A 23 -1.80 -3.17 10.68
N ALA A 24 -2.44 -3.82 11.66
CA ALA A 24 -1.75 -4.31 12.85
C ALA A 24 -0.71 -5.39 12.51
N ARG A 25 -0.94 -6.24 11.51
CA ARG A 25 0.06 -7.20 11.02
C ARG A 25 1.21 -6.47 10.34
N PHE A 26 0.92 -5.49 9.50
CA PHE A 26 1.93 -4.71 8.79
C PHE A 26 2.84 -3.95 9.77
N GLN A 27 2.26 -3.26 10.75
CA GLN A 27 3.01 -2.53 11.78
C GLN A 27 3.91 -3.44 12.64
N ARG A 28 3.51 -4.69 12.89
CA ARG A 28 4.35 -5.67 13.62
C ARG A 28 5.63 -6.05 12.87
N MET A 29 5.68 -5.85 11.56
CA MET A 29 6.91 -6.03 10.78
C MET A 29 7.87 -4.85 10.90
N ASN A 30 7.47 -3.79 11.63
CA ASN A 30 8.23 -2.57 11.83
C ASN A 30 8.70 -1.94 10.50
N PRO A 31 7.76 -1.63 9.58
CA PRO A 31 8.10 -1.03 8.30
C PRO A 31 8.76 0.34 8.51
N PRO A 32 9.75 0.72 7.67
CA PRO A 32 10.41 1.99 7.81
C PRO A 32 9.47 3.15 7.43
N VAL A 33 9.53 4.25 8.19
CA VAL A 33 8.80 5.49 7.92
C VAL A 33 9.67 6.39 7.04
N PHE A 34 9.06 7.07 6.07
CA PHE A 34 9.71 8.04 5.19
C PHE A 34 9.50 9.47 5.71
N ASN A 35 10.57 10.23 5.85
CA ASN A 35 10.55 11.56 6.45
C ASN A 35 10.66 12.70 5.43
N GLY A 36 11.01 12.39 4.18
CA GLY A 36 11.14 13.35 3.08
C GLY A 36 12.47 14.11 3.05
N ASP A 37 13.34 13.90 4.03
CA ASP A 37 14.68 14.50 4.12
C ASP A 37 15.81 13.49 3.83
N GLU A 38 15.44 12.27 3.44
CA GLU A 38 16.37 11.23 3.01
C GLU A 38 17.15 11.65 1.74
N SER A 39 18.38 11.14 1.60
CA SER A 39 19.12 11.24 0.34
C SER A 39 18.44 10.43 -0.77
N SER A 40 18.76 10.70 -2.04
CA SER A 40 18.22 9.91 -3.16
C SER A 40 18.48 8.39 -3.01
N GLU A 41 19.67 8.01 -2.54
CA GLU A 41 20.02 6.62 -2.28
C GLU A 41 19.17 6.02 -1.14
N ASP A 42 19.01 6.77 -0.05
CA ASP A 42 18.21 6.33 1.10
C ASP A 42 16.72 6.24 0.75
N ALA A 43 16.21 7.15 -0.10
CA ALA A 43 14.84 7.11 -0.60
C ALA A 43 14.58 5.90 -1.50
N ASP A 44 15.51 5.55 -2.41
CA ASP A 44 15.40 4.33 -3.22
C ASP A 44 15.47 3.07 -2.34
N SER A 45 16.37 3.05 -1.37
CA SER A 45 16.51 1.97 -0.39
C SER A 45 15.24 1.78 0.43
N TRP A 46 14.64 2.88 0.90
CA TRP A 46 13.35 2.87 1.61
C TRP A 46 12.26 2.24 0.75
N LEU A 47 12.10 2.70 -0.50
CA LEU A 47 11.04 2.20 -1.39
C LEU A 47 11.22 0.69 -1.69
N ARG A 48 12.46 0.24 -1.93
CA ARG A 48 12.76 -1.19 -2.13
C ARG A 48 12.42 -2.03 -0.89
N ASN A 49 12.70 -1.52 0.31
CA ASN A 49 12.37 -2.21 1.55
C ASN A 49 10.84 -2.38 1.71
N VAL A 50 10.08 -1.32 1.45
CA VAL A 50 8.62 -1.35 1.50
C VAL A 50 8.03 -2.31 0.47
N ILE A 51 8.52 -2.28 -0.78
CA ILE A 51 8.13 -3.23 -1.84
C ILE A 51 8.36 -4.67 -1.36
N PHE A 52 9.54 -4.96 -0.81
CA PHE A 52 9.86 -6.29 -0.31
C PHE A 52 8.92 -6.77 0.80
N LEU A 53 8.55 -5.89 1.74
CA LEU A 53 7.59 -6.21 2.79
C LEU A 53 6.19 -6.53 2.23
N PHE A 54 5.73 -5.74 1.24
CA PHE A 54 4.45 -5.97 0.58
C PHE A 54 4.43 -7.27 -0.23
N ASP A 55 5.49 -7.57 -0.96
CA ASP A 55 5.63 -8.81 -1.72
C ASP A 55 5.62 -10.03 -0.79
N ARG A 56 6.32 -9.95 0.35
CA ARG A 56 6.33 -11.00 1.37
C ARG A 56 4.94 -11.27 1.96
N CYS A 57 4.11 -10.24 2.06
CA CYS A 57 2.73 -10.34 2.53
C CYS A 57 1.70 -10.63 1.44
N GLN A 58 2.13 -10.69 0.17
CA GLN A 58 1.25 -10.89 -0.99
C GLN A 58 0.09 -9.87 -1.04
N TYR A 59 0.37 -8.62 -0.65
CA TYR A 59 -0.62 -7.55 -0.74
C TYR A 59 -0.81 -7.10 -2.19
N ASP A 60 -2.07 -6.92 -2.59
CA ASP A 60 -2.45 -6.32 -3.86
C ASP A 60 -2.19 -4.80 -3.89
N ASP A 61 -2.34 -4.19 -5.05
CA ASP A 61 -2.01 -2.78 -5.27
C ASP A 61 -2.87 -1.81 -4.44
N GLU A 62 -4.13 -2.15 -4.18
CA GLU A 62 -5.04 -1.33 -3.37
C GLU A 62 -4.61 -1.29 -1.90
N LEU A 63 -4.25 -2.47 -1.36
CA LEU A 63 -3.68 -2.58 -0.01
C LEU A 63 -2.31 -1.90 0.08
N ARG A 64 -1.44 -2.06 -0.93
CA ARG A 64 -0.13 -1.39 -0.97
C ARG A 64 -0.28 0.12 -0.89
N LEU A 65 -1.16 0.71 -1.69
CA LEU A 65 -1.45 2.14 -1.67
C LEU A 65 -1.99 2.60 -0.32
N SER A 66 -2.94 1.85 0.25
CA SER A 66 -3.52 2.19 1.55
C SER A 66 -2.46 2.19 2.67
N LEU A 67 -1.56 1.20 2.64
CA LEU A 67 -0.53 1.03 3.68
C LEU A 67 0.68 1.95 3.49
N VAL A 68 1.10 2.25 2.26
CA VAL A 68 2.26 3.12 2.03
C VAL A 68 2.01 4.53 2.55
N ILE A 69 0.77 5.02 2.44
CA ILE A 69 0.37 6.34 2.97
C ILE A 69 0.59 6.41 4.49
N LEU A 70 0.45 5.28 5.21
CA LEU A 70 0.72 5.22 6.65
C LEU A 70 2.22 5.33 6.99
N LEU A 71 3.10 5.09 6.02
CA LEU A 71 4.55 5.20 6.18
C LEU A 71 5.08 6.58 5.84
N LEU A 72 4.27 7.43 5.21
CA LEU A 72 4.63 8.81 4.90
C LEU A 72 4.42 9.71 6.13
N ARG A 73 5.35 10.62 6.39
CA ARG A 73 5.15 11.69 7.36
C ARG A 73 4.21 12.75 6.79
N LYS A 74 3.79 13.69 7.66
CA LYS A 74 2.68 14.62 7.35
C LYS A 74 2.94 15.44 6.08
N ALA A 75 4.17 15.89 5.84
CA ALA A 75 4.46 16.73 4.68
C ALA A 75 4.42 15.91 3.38
N GLU A 76 4.81 14.65 3.45
CA GLU A 76 4.89 13.69 2.35
C GLU A 76 3.49 13.16 2.01
N VAL A 77 2.60 13.05 2.99
CA VAL A 77 1.16 12.83 2.76
C VAL A 77 0.55 14.00 1.96
N HIS A 78 0.96 15.25 2.26
CA HIS A 78 0.50 16.41 1.49
C HIS A 78 1.04 16.40 0.06
N TRP A 79 2.31 16.06 -0.14
CA TRP A 79 2.90 15.85 -1.47
C TRP A 79 2.12 14.80 -2.26
N TRP A 80 1.89 13.61 -1.68
CA TRP A 80 1.19 12.53 -2.37
C TRP A 80 -0.24 12.93 -2.76
N ARG A 81 -0.93 13.71 -1.92
CA ARG A 81 -2.24 14.26 -2.26
C ARG A 81 -2.18 15.19 -3.48
N GLY A 82 -1.15 16.02 -3.59
CA GLY A 82 -0.91 16.86 -4.76
C GLY A 82 -0.61 16.05 -6.02
N ALA A 83 0.31 15.09 -5.91
CA ALA A 83 0.67 14.19 -7.01
C ALA A 83 -0.54 13.39 -7.52
N SER A 84 -1.31 12.78 -6.61
CA SER A 84 -2.52 12.01 -6.96
C SER A 84 -3.57 12.85 -7.65
N SER A 85 -3.77 14.12 -7.24
CA SER A 85 -4.69 15.04 -7.93
C SER A 85 -4.26 15.26 -9.39
N THR A 86 -2.97 15.45 -9.64
CA THR A 86 -2.43 15.59 -11.01
C THR A 86 -2.55 14.29 -11.82
N LEU A 87 -2.39 13.12 -11.18
CA LEU A 87 -2.54 11.81 -11.84
C LEU A 87 -4.00 11.56 -12.29
N GLU A 88 -4.98 12.03 -11.51
CA GLU A 88 -6.39 11.98 -11.88
C GLU A 88 -6.72 12.87 -13.08
N GLU A 89 -6.05 14.03 -13.21
CA GLU A 89 -6.22 14.94 -14.35
C GLU A 89 -5.58 14.42 -15.65
N THR A 90 -4.56 13.56 -15.54
CA THR A 90 -3.73 13.11 -16.67
C THR A 90 -4.12 11.74 -17.25
N ASP A 91 -5.26 11.19 -16.83
CA ASP A 91 -5.79 9.87 -17.26
C ASP A 91 -4.83 8.68 -16.98
N VAL A 92 -3.77 8.91 -16.19
CA VAL A 92 -2.81 7.88 -15.74
C VAL A 92 -3.43 6.99 -14.65
N GLY A 93 -4.28 7.60 -13.81
CA GLY A 93 -4.95 6.92 -12.71
C GLY A 93 -4.06 6.66 -11.49
N ILE A 94 -4.70 6.52 -10.32
CA ILE A 94 -4.02 6.23 -9.06
C ILE A 94 -3.84 4.71 -8.93
N SER A 95 -2.60 4.25 -8.89
CA SER A 95 -2.21 2.85 -8.72
C SER A 95 -0.91 2.75 -7.93
N TRP A 96 -0.58 1.55 -7.44
CA TRP A 96 0.72 1.32 -6.80
C TRP A 96 1.90 1.66 -7.73
N ASN A 97 1.76 1.38 -9.03
CA ASN A 97 2.77 1.70 -10.02
C ASN A 97 2.95 3.22 -10.19
N SER A 98 1.85 3.99 -10.29
CA SER A 98 1.96 5.45 -10.43
C SER A 98 2.52 6.09 -9.15
N PHE A 99 2.18 5.58 -7.95
CA PHE A 99 2.88 5.98 -6.72
C PHE A 99 4.39 5.74 -6.82
N CYS A 100 4.79 4.54 -7.22
CA CYS A 100 6.19 4.13 -7.37
C CYS A 100 6.96 5.03 -8.35
N GLU A 101 6.36 5.38 -9.48
CA GLU A 101 6.96 6.24 -10.49
C GLU A 101 7.08 7.67 -10.00
N THR A 102 6.00 8.25 -9.45
CA THR A 102 6.01 9.62 -8.93
C THR A 102 6.95 9.77 -7.75
N PHE A 103 7.01 8.80 -6.85
CA PHE A 103 7.95 8.79 -5.73
C PHE A 103 9.40 8.84 -6.22
N ARG A 104 9.75 8.00 -7.21
CA ARG A 104 11.11 8.01 -7.77
C ARG A 104 11.44 9.32 -8.44
N GLN A 105 10.48 9.92 -9.14
CA GLN A 105 10.67 11.21 -9.79
C GLN A 105 10.93 12.34 -8.78
N GLU A 106 10.24 12.33 -7.65
CA GLU A 106 10.39 13.37 -6.63
C GLU A 106 11.65 13.19 -5.78
N TYR A 107 11.92 11.97 -5.32
CA TYR A 107 12.89 11.73 -4.24
C TYR A 107 14.14 10.96 -4.66
N VAL A 108 14.13 10.27 -5.82
CA VAL A 108 15.24 9.40 -6.24
C VAL A 108 15.98 9.94 -7.45
N LEU A 109 15.31 10.65 -8.36
CA LEU A 109 15.98 11.28 -9.49
C LEU A 109 16.79 12.50 -9.03
N GLU A 110 18.11 12.43 -9.22
CA GLU A 110 18.98 13.61 -9.34
C GLU A 110 19.03 14.11 -10.79
#